data_AF-A0A1V4VDR6-F1
#
_entry.id   AF-A0A1V4VDR6-F1
#
_cell.length_a   1.000
_cell.length_b   1.000
_cell.length_c   1.000
_cell.angle_alpha   90.00
_cell.angle_beta   90.00
_cell.angle_gamma   90.00
#
_symmetry.space_group_name_H-M   'P 1'
#
loop_
_entity.id
_entity.type
_entity.pdbx_description
1 polymer ?
#
loop_
_entity_poly.entity_id
_entity_poly.type
_entity_poly.pdbx_seq_one_letter_code
_entity_poly.pdbx_strand_id
1 'polypeptide(L)'
;MAEKFDEDPFLLFKLRGRTKDEIIEALRESRASTMPADEAKAPDDETPPSDERPLEERLDQFWESGDDLDPVAPRPRPPEVPGAVLKRLGDAPFSIDGANLASYLPKAYEAAGRAALEKAARNGNRDLA
;
A
#
# COMPACT_ATOMS: atom_id res chain seq x y z
N MET A 1 14.24 30.73 8.44
CA MET A 1 13.10 30.88 7.49
C MET A 1 12.33 29.58 7.33
N ALA A 2 12.97 28.40 7.26
CA ALA A 2 12.28 27.11 7.27
C ALA A 2 11.35 26.91 8.49
N GLU A 3 11.80 27.32 9.67
CA GLU A 3 11.08 27.17 10.95
C GLU A 3 9.68 27.80 10.98
N LYS A 4 9.44 28.90 10.24
CA LYS A 4 8.12 29.53 10.15
C LYS A 4 7.16 28.82 9.19
N PHE A 5 7.69 28.02 8.27
CA PHE A 5 6.88 27.18 7.39
C PHE A 5 6.41 25.91 8.09
N ASP A 6 7.18 25.43 9.08
CA ASP A 6 6.73 24.32 9.94
C ASP A 6 5.54 24.75 10.81
N GLU A 7 5.48 26.02 11.21
CA GLU A 7 4.37 26.60 11.99
C GLU A 7 3.11 26.89 11.15
N ASP A 8 3.26 27.45 9.94
CA ASP A 8 2.15 27.68 9.01
C ASP A 8 2.54 27.24 7.58
N PRO A 9 2.13 26.05 7.12
CA PRO A 9 2.44 25.57 5.79
C PRO A 9 1.79 26.41 4.68
N PHE A 10 0.79 27.24 4.99
CA PHE A 10 0.11 28.10 4.02
C PHE A 10 0.82 29.43 3.77
N LEU A 11 1.85 29.76 4.54
CA LEU A 11 2.56 31.04 4.46
C LEU A 11 3.12 31.31 3.06
N LEU A 12 3.62 30.26 2.39
CA LEU A 12 4.18 30.37 1.04
C LEU A 12 3.13 30.82 0.02
N PHE A 13 1.91 30.34 0.18
CA PHE A 13 0.81 30.64 -0.74
C PHE A 13 0.22 32.01 -0.47
N LYS A 14 0.19 32.46 0.79
CA LYS A 14 -0.18 33.84 1.14
C LYS A 14 0.78 34.85 0.47
N LEU A 15 2.08 34.56 0.45
CA LEU A 15 3.07 35.37 -0.27
C LEU A 15 2.84 35.40 -1.80
N ARG A 16 2.19 34.37 -2.34
CA ARG A 16 1.77 34.27 -3.74
C ARG A 16 0.37 34.83 -3.99
N GLY A 17 -0.24 35.48 -2.99
CA GLY A 17 -1.56 36.09 -3.08
C GLY A 17 -2.73 35.09 -3.04
N ARG A 18 -2.52 33.87 -2.51
CA ARG A 18 -3.57 32.87 -2.31
C ARG A 18 -3.84 32.64 -0.84
N THR A 19 -5.12 32.61 -0.48
CA THR A 19 -5.59 32.32 0.87
C THR A 19 -5.65 30.81 1.11
N LYS A 20 -5.69 30.42 2.39
CA LYS A 20 -5.87 29.02 2.80
C LYS A 20 -7.15 28.43 2.21
N ASP A 21 -8.26 29.17 2.27
CA ASP A 21 -9.56 28.66 1.84
C ASP A 21 -9.59 28.39 0.33
N GLU A 22 -9.03 29.29 -0.48
CA GLU A 22 -8.87 29.10 -1.92
C GLU A 22 -8.04 27.84 -2.27
N ILE A 23 -7.00 27.54 -1.47
CA ILE A 23 -6.17 26.34 -1.67
C ILE A 23 -6.94 25.08 -1.28
N ILE A 24 -7.65 25.12 -0.15
CA ILE A 24 -8.46 23.99 0.31
C ILE A 24 -9.59 23.68 -0.67
N GLU A 25 -10.23 24.70 -1.23
CA GLU A 25 -11.28 24.57 -2.24
C GLU A 25 -10.73 23.95 -3.53
N ALA A 26 -9.63 24.50 -4.08
CA ALA A 26 -8.98 23.93 -5.26
C ALA A 26 -8.53 22.46 -5.05
N LEU A 27 -8.08 22.11 -3.84
CA LEU A 27 -7.72 20.73 -3.50
C LEU A 27 -8.93 19.79 -3.39
N ARG A 28 -10.10 20.30 -2.99
CA ARG A 28 -11.34 19.51 -3.01
C ARG A 28 -11.81 19.29 -4.43
N GLU A 29 -11.84 20.33 -5.25
CA GLU A 29 -12.24 20.24 -6.66
C GLU A 29 -11.33 19.29 -7.45
N SER A 30 -10.01 19.38 -7.24
CA SER A 30 -9.05 18.48 -7.88
C SER A 30 -9.26 17.02 -7.48
N ARG A 31 -9.55 16.75 -6.20
CA ARG A 31 -9.89 15.38 -5.73
C ARG A 31 -11.21 14.89 -6.30
N ALA A 32 -12.24 15.72 -6.28
CA ALA A 32 -13.54 15.39 -6.87
C ALA A 32 -13.45 15.13 -8.39
N SER A 33 -12.51 15.78 -9.09
CA SER A 33 -12.28 15.57 -10.52
C SER A 33 -11.46 14.32 -10.85
N THR A 34 -10.72 13.77 -9.87
CA THR A 34 -9.90 12.56 -10.04
C THR A 34 -10.52 11.32 -9.44
N MET A 35 -11.54 11.47 -8.58
CA MET A 35 -12.37 10.37 -8.08
C MET A 35 -13.54 10.08 -9.03
N PRO A 36 -13.83 8.80 -9.34
CA PRO A 36 -15.08 8.45 -10.02
C PRO A 36 -16.27 8.94 -9.18
N ALA A 37 -17.34 9.39 -9.84
CA ALA A 37 -18.50 10.05 -9.22
C ALA A 37 -19.22 9.23 -8.13
N ASP A 38 -18.89 7.95 -7.98
CA ASP A 38 -19.42 7.04 -6.97
C ASP A 38 -18.73 7.18 -5.59
N GLU A 39 -17.53 7.79 -5.54
CA GLU A 39 -16.76 7.98 -4.30
C GLU A 39 -16.89 9.41 -3.72
N ALA A 40 -17.67 10.29 -4.35
CA ALA A 40 -17.85 11.69 -3.93
C ALA A 40 -18.83 11.88 -2.75
N LYS A 41 -19.29 10.78 -2.13
CA LYS A 41 -19.98 10.84 -0.84
C LYS A 41 -18.89 11.06 0.22
N ALA A 42 -19.08 12.06 1.09
CA ALA A 42 -18.32 12.10 2.34
C ALA A 42 -18.35 10.68 2.95
N PRO A 43 -17.22 10.12 3.43
CA PRO A 43 -17.30 8.84 4.10
C PRO A 43 -18.34 9.01 5.20
N ASP A 44 -19.48 8.34 5.04
CA ASP A 44 -20.33 8.06 6.19
C ASP A 44 -19.36 7.43 7.18
N ASP A 45 -19.28 8.00 8.38
CA ASP A 45 -18.52 7.47 9.50
C ASP A 45 -19.18 6.19 10.04
N GLU A 46 -19.80 5.42 9.15
CA GLU A 46 -20.18 4.04 9.37
C GLU A 46 -18.90 3.23 9.28
N THR A 47 -18.13 3.26 10.38
CA THR A 47 -17.19 2.18 10.65
C THR A 47 -17.99 0.89 10.48
N PRO A 48 -17.65 0.01 9.53
CA PRO A 48 -18.37 -1.24 9.36
C PRO A 48 -18.36 -1.98 10.70
N PRO A 49 -19.40 -2.76 11.03
CA PRO A 49 -19.47 -3.47 12.30
C PRO A 49 -18.20 -4.30 12.49
N SER A 50 -17.30 -3.80 13.32
CA SER A 50 -16.08 -4.51 13.66
C SER A 50 -16.49 -5.66 14.55
N ASP A 51 -16.01 -6.85 14.24
CA ASP A 51 -16.10 -7.97 15.16
C ASP A 51 -15.32 -7.63 16.43
N GLU A 52 -16.03 -7.38 17.54
CA GLU A 52 -15.44 -6.94 18.82
C GLU A 52 -14.82 -8.09 19.63
N ARG A 53 -14.83 -9.32 19.10
CA ARG A 53 -14.24 -10.48 19.77
C ARG A 53 -12.72 -10.27 19.98
N PRO A 54 -12.16 -10.76 21.11
CA PRO A 54 -10.71 -10.74 21.34
C PRO A 54 -9.93 -11.45 20.23
N LEU A 55 -8.71 -10.96 19.95
CA LEU A 55 -7.82 -11.54 18.93
C LEU A 55 -7.50 -13.01 19.21
N GLU A 56 -7.39 -13.38 20.48
CA GLU A 56 -7.11 -14.74 20.95
C GLU A 56 -8.17 -15.75 20.48
N GLU A 57 -9.41 -15.30 20.25
CA GLU A 57 -10.52 -16.12 19.76
C GLU A 57 -10.57 -16.22 18.22
N ARG A 58 -9.65 -15.56 17.51
CA ARG A 58 -9.59 -15.47 16.04
C ARG A 58 -8.27 -15.95 15.44
N LEU A 59 -7.37 -16.53 16.25
CA LEU A 59 -6.04 -16.97 15.80
C LEU A 59 -6.11 -18.02 14.69
N ASP A 60 -7.20 -18.79 14.62
CA ASP A 60 -7.48 -19.78 13.58
C ASP A 60 -7.61 -19.14 12.19
N GLN A 61 -8.15 -17.92 12.12
CA GLN A 61 -8.43 -17.19 10.86
C GLN A 61 -7.50 -15.99 10.67
N PHE A 62 -6.52 -15.78 11.54
CA PHE A 62 -5.68 -14.58 11.55
C PHE A 62 -4.98 -14.29 10.20
N TRP A 63 -4.62 -15.34 9.45
CA TRP A 63 -3.95 -15.22 8.16
C TRP A 63 -4.90 -15.20 6.96
N GLU A 64 -6.21 -15.26 7.20
CA GLU A 64 -7.22 -15.15 6.15
C GLU A 64 -7.50 -13.68 5.86
N SER A 65 -7.63 -13.35 4.57
CA SER A 65 -8.05 -12.00 4.17
C SER A 65 -9.55 -11.90 4.34
N GLY A 66 -10.03 -10.93 5.10
CA GLY A 66 -11.46 -10.62 5.17
C GLY A 66 -11.95 -9.93 3.89
N ASP A 67 -13.26 -9.92 3.70
CA ASP A 67 -13.93 -9.37 2.50
C ASP A 67 -13.57 -7.90 2.23
N ASP A 68 -13.24 -7.13 3.27
CA ASP A 68 -12.79 -5.74 3.16
C ASP A 68 -11.51 -5.55 2.33
N LEU A 69 -10.72 -6.62 2.17
CA LEU A 69 -9.49 -6.59 1.38
C LEU A 69 -9.70 -7.01 -0.08
N ASP A 70 -10.89 -7.46 -0.47
CA ASP A 70 -11.21 -7.82 -1.86
C ASP A 70 -10.98 -6.68 -2.85
N PRO A 71 -11.33 -5.41 -2.54
CA PRO A 71 -11.00 -4.27 -3.41
C PRO A 71 -9.49 -4.04 -3.55
N VAL A 72 -8.69 -4.47 -2.56
CA VAL A 72 -7.23 -4.30 -2.50
C VAL A 72 -6.55 -5.50 -3.14
N ALA A 73 -6.81 -5.74 -4.42
CA ALA A 73 -6.17 -6.82 -5.16
C ALA A 73 -4.71 -6.45 -5.54
N PRO A 74 -3.68 -7.13 -4.99
CA PRO A 74 -2.29 -6.83 -5.34
C PRO A 74 -2.02 -7.19 -6.81
N ARG A 75 -1.44 -6.24 -7.56
CA ARG A 75 -1.03 -6.41 -8.96
C ARG A 75 0.50 -6.49 -9.06
N PRO A 76 1.12 -7.64 -8.71
CA PRO A 76 2.56 -7.77 -8.78
C PRO A 76 3.07 -7.59 -10.21
N ARG A 77 4.22 -6.93 -10.36
CA ARG A 77 4.95 -6.83 -11.63
C ARG A 77 6.32 -7.48 -11.47
N PRO A 78 6.85 -8.13 -12.52
CA PRO A 78 8.23 -8.62 -12.50
C PRO A 78 9.21 -7.47 -12.18
N PRO A 79 10.24 -7.71 -11.36
CA PRO A 79 11.28 -6.72 -11.12
C PRO A 79 12.11 -6.52 -12.40
N GLU A 80 12.48 -5.27 -12.69
CA GLU A 80 13.37 -4.95 -13.82
C GLU A 80 14.74 -5.61 -13.67
N VAL A 81 15.23 -5.67 -12.42
CA VAL A 81 16.51 -6.31 -12.08
C VAL A 81 16.27 -7.40 -11.03
N PRO A 82 16.45 -8.68 -11.38
CA PRO A 82 16.31 -9.78 -10.45
C PRO A 82 17.22 -9.63 -9.21
N GLY A 83 16.59 -9.68 -8.03
CA GLY A 83 17.29 -9.65 -6.75
C GLY A 83 18.02 -8.34 -6.43
N ALA A 84 17.70 -7.22 -7.09
CA ALA A 84 18.39 -5.94 -6.85
C ALA A 84 18.43 -5.53 -5.37
N VAL A 85 17.32 -5.72 -4.64
CA VAL A 85 17.26 -5.43 -3.20
C VAL A 85 18.22 -6.31 -2.42
N LEU A 86 18.25 -7.63 -2.71
CA LEU A 86 19.15 -8.57 -2.05
C LEU A 86 20.62 -8.24 -2.33
N LYS A 87 20.96 -7.89 -3.57
CA LYS A 87 22.32 -7.48 -3.96
C LYS A 87 22.76 -6.19 -3.24
N ARG A 88 21.84 -5.25 -3.02
CA ARG A 88 22.10 -4.00 -2.31
C ARG A 88 22.28 -4.22 -0.80
N LEU A 89 21.52 -5.15 -0.22
CA LEU A 89 21.60 -5.49 1.19
C LEU A 89 22.87 -6.28 1.53
N GLY A 90 23.34 -7.13 0.61
CA GLY A 90 24.52 -7.97 0.82
C GLY A 90 24.23 -9.15 1.74
N ASP A 91 25.23 -9.53 2.52
CA ASP A 91 25.16 -10.68 3.42
C ASP A 91 24.20 -10.45 4.59
N ALA A 92 23.46 -11.49 4.96
CA ALA A 92 22.62 -11.48 6.14
C ALA A 92 23.46 -11.56 7.43
N PRO A 93 22.97 -11.03 8.57
CA PRO A 93 23.69 -11.07 9.84
C PRO A 93 23.76 -12.46 10.49
N PHE A 94 23.20 -13.50 9.85
CA PHE A 94 23.22 -14.88 10.35
C PHE A 94 23.25 -15.89 9.20
N SER A 95 23.60 -17.14 9.54
CA SER A 95 23.72 -18.27 8.62
C SER A 95 22.76 -19.39 9.02
N ILE A 96 22.32 -20.17 8.03
CA ILE A 96 21.50 -21.36 8.19
C ILE A 96 22.26 -22.50 7.53
N ASP A 97 22.39 -23.64 8.23
CA ASP A 97 23.08 -24.83 7.72
C ASP A 97 24.49 -24.54 7.16
N GLY A 98 25.22 -23.66 7.85
CA GLY A 98 26.60 -23.28 7.47
C GLY A 98 26.72 -22.32 6.28
N ALA A 99 25.62 -21.87 5.66
CA ALA A 99 25.64 -20.87 4.59
C ALA A 99 24.89 -19.59 4.98
N ASN A 100 25.32 -18.45 4.45
CA ASN A 100 24.66 -17.17 4.71
C ASN A 100 23.22 -17.21 4.18
N LEU A 101 22.25 -16.72 4.96
CA LEU A 101 20.84 -16.70 4.55
C LEU A 101 20.63 -16.00 3.19
N ALA A 102 21.41 -14.94 2.91
CA ALA A 102 21.33 -14.19 1.66
C ALA A 102 21.57 -15.05 0.41
N SER A 103 22.25 -16.20 0.53
CA SER A 103 22.46 -17.13 -0.59
C SER A 103 21.20 -17.91 -0.99
N TYR A 104 20.24 -18.09 -0.07
CA TYR A 104 19.00 -18.84 -0.32
C TYR A 104 17.87 -17.94 -0.83
N LEU A 105 17.83 -16.69 -0.38
CA LEU A 105 16.76 -15.74 -0.68
C LEU A 105 16.51 -15.53 -2.19
N PRO A 106 17.52 -15.44 -3.07
CA PRO A 106 17.27 -15.20 -4.50
C PRO A 106 16.32 -16.21 -5.13
N LYS A 107 16.54 -17.50 -4.87
CA LYS A 107 15.69 -18.59 -5.39
C LYS A 107 14.30 -18.57 -4.77
N ALA A 108 14.21 -18.28 -3.47
CA ALA A 108 12.93 -18.19 -2.76
C ALA A 108 12.06 -17.05 -3.31
N TYR A 109 12.65 -15.86 -3.52
CA TYR A 109 11.95 -14.71 -4.09
C TYR A 109 11.55 -14.93 -5.55
N GLU A 110 12.36 -15.62 -6.35
CA GLU A 110 12.00 -16.00 -7.72
C GLU A 110 10.78 -16.91 -7.75
N ALA A 111 10.78 -17.96 -6.91
CA ALA A 111 9.66 -18.90 -6.81
C ALA A 111 8.37 -18.20 -6.31
N ALA A 112 8.48 -17.36 -5.28
CA ALA A 112 7.36 -16.59 -4.74
C ALA A 112 6.82 -15.58 -5.77
N GLY A 113 7.71 -14.88 -6.48
CA GLY A 113 7.34 -13.92 -7.53
C GLY A 113 6.56 -14.58 -8.67
N ARG A 114 7.01 -15.76 -9.14
CA ARG A 114 6.30 -16.54 -10.15
C ARG A 114 4.91 -16.96 -9.66
N ALA A 115 4.81 -17.51 -8.45
CA ALA A 115 3.53 -17.93 -7.88
C ALA A 115 2.56 -16.74 -7.70
N ALA A 116 3.06 -15.57 -7.32
CA ALA A 116 2.26 -14.35 -7.19
C ALA A 116 1.69 -13.89 -8.54
N LEU A 117 2.50 -13.89 -9.60
CA LEU A 117 2.05 -13.56 -10.95
C LEU A 117 1.01 -14.55 -11.48
N GLU A 118 1.21 -15.86 -11.24
CA GLU A 118 0.23 -16.90 -11.60
C GLU A 118 -1.11 -16.72 -10.86
N LYS A 119 -1.07 -16.39 -9.56
CA LYS A 119 -2.28 -16.13 -8.76
C LYS A 119 -3.02 -14.88 -9.25
N ALA A 120 -2.29 -13.80 -9.54
CA ALA A 120 -2.86 -12.57 -10.08
C ALA A 120 -3.52 -12.79 -11.45
N ALA A 121 -2.90 -13.55 -12.34
CA ALA A 121 -3.47 -13.89 -13.64
C ALA A 121 -4.77 -14.72 -13.53
N ARG A 122 -4.85 -15.65 -12.58
CA ARG A 122 -6.07 -16.43 -12.32
C ARG A 122 -7.21 -15.58 -11.78
N ASN A 123 -6.91 -14.62 -10.90
CA ASN A 123 -7.93 -13.75 -10.31
C ASN A 123 -8.47 -12.73 -11.33
N GLY A 124 -7.60 -12.11 -12.14
CA GLY A 124 -8.06 -11.20 -13.20
C GLY A 124 -8.94 -11.85 -14.27
N ASN A 125 -8.84 -13.17 -14.46
CA ASN A 125 -9.73 -13.91 -15.37
C ASN A 125 -11.10 -14.24 -14.75
N ARG A 126 -11.27 -14.09 -13.43
CA ARG A 126 -12.56 -14.28 -12.73
C ARG A 126 -13.40 -13.00 -12.71
N ASP A 127 -12.77 -11.82 -12.73
CA ASP A 127 -13.48 -10.53 -12.76
C ASP A 127 -14.08 -10.19 -14.15
N LEU A 128 -13.84 -11.03 -15.17
CA LEU A 128 -14.30 -10.85 -16.56
C LEU A 128 -15.38 -11.85 -16.99
N ALA A 129 -15.86 -12.72 -16.08
CA ALA A 129 -16.88 -13.74 -16.33
C ALA A 129 -18.11 -13.49 -15.48
#